data_AF-A0A819H211-F1
#
_entry.id   AF-A0A819H211-F1
#
_cell.length_a   1.000
_cell.length_b   1.000
_cell.length_c   1.000
_cell.angle_alpha   90.00
_cell.angle_beta   90.00
_cell.angle_gamma   90.00
#
_symmetry.space_group_name_H-M   'P 1'
#
loop_
_entity.id
_entity.type
_entity.pdbx_description
1 polymer ?
#
loop_
_entity_poly.entity_id
_entity_poly.type
_entity_poly.pdbx_seq_one_letter_code
_entity_poly.pdbx_strand_id
1 'polypeptide(L)'
;MKAMIDTGANRTFISLQALSTSHNRQFINKKQKSASLADGHTSISILGTLDLHIVIDDMSISIKVYVVKDLCAECILGMHFISKYKVIINADARVVSICDNEKRIILEFDVNQEEIRYPARTIRYTYMPPKRTVSIPVNVGISSAKVLFRPSYQLERRSPMILLNNIANVNQQKSHISIYNPTSYYYTVPKGLILGTTTVPTLSFSKCTSIDHQLVNDNINKLTRHITDST
;
A
#
# COMPACT_ATOMS: atom_id res chain seq x y z
N MET A 1 7.21 -10.25 1.97
CA MET A 1 7.27 -8.78 1.95
C MET A 1 6.20 -8.27 1.01
N LYS A 2 5.43 -7.24 1.39
CA LYS A 2 4.46 -6.55 0.54
C LYS A 2 5.08 -5.28 -0.04
N ALA A 3 4.92 -5.05 -1.34
CA ALA A 3 5.47 -3.87 -2.00
C ALA A 3 4.35 -3.03 -2.63
N MET A 4 4.50 -1.72 -2.58
CA MET A 4 3.63 -0.76 -3.26
C MET A 4 4.35 -0.19 -4.48
N ILE A 5 3.74 -0.27 -5.65
CA ILE A 5 4.24 0.42 -6.85
C ILE A 5 3.68 1.84 -6.84
N ASP A 6 4.55 2.84 -6.84
CA ASP A 6 4.19 4.25 -6.65
C ASP A 6 4.81 5.11 -7.75
N THR A 7 3.97 5.63 -8.65
CA THR A 7 4.38 6.50 -9.75
C THR A 7 4.72 7.92 -9.30
N GLY A 8 4.31 8.32 -8.10
CA GLY A 8 4.65 9.62 -7.51
C GLY A 8 6.00 9.62 -6.80
N ALA A 9 6.55 8.45 -6.48
CA ALA A 9 7.84 8.32 -5.83
C ALA A 9 8.97 8.23 -6.86
N ASN A 10 9.90 9.20 -6.87
CA ASN A 10 11.06 9.13 -7.77
C ASN A 10 12.05 8.00 -7.43
N ARG A 11 12.08 7.59 -6.15
CA ARG A 11 13.00 6.59 -5.61
C ARG A 11 12.24 5.46 -4.92
N THR A 12 12.92 4.35 -4.71
CA THR A 12 12.41 3.14 -4.07
C THR A 12 12.89 3.15 -2.64
N PHE A 13 11.97 2.89 -1.72
CA PHE A 13 12.20 2.94 -0.29
C PHE A 13 11.82 1.60 0.34
N ILE A 14 12.53 1.23 1.40
CA ILE A 14 12.19 0.08 2.22
C ILE A 14 12.20 0.50 3.70
N SER A 15 11.19 0.05 4.43
CA SER A 15 11.14 0.26 5.88
C SER A 15 12.22 -0.55 6.58
N LEU A 16 12.82 0.02 7.62
CA LEU A 16 13.76 -0.70 8.48
C LEU A 16 13.09 -1.92 9.14
N GLN A 17 11.78 -1.83 9.42
CA GLN A 17 10.99 -2.93 9.96
C GLN A 17 10.87 -4.11 8.97
N ALA A 18 10.74 -3.86 7.67
CA ALA A 18 10.73 -4.94 6.68
C ALA A 18 12.09 -5.67 6.63
N LEU A 19 13.19 -4.95 6.88
CA LEU A 19 14.52 -5.55 6.95
C LEU A 19 14.78 -6.32 8.24
N SER A 20 14.13 -5.98 9.36
CA SER A 20 14.37 -6.72 10.61
C SER A 20 13.84 -8.16 10.57
N THR A 21 12.91 -8.45 9.66
CA THR A 21 12.41 -9.80 9.38
C THR A 21 13.30 -10.62 8.45
N SER A 22 14.20 -9.98 7.69
CA SER A 22 15.15 -10.67 6.82
C SER A 22 16.52 -10.82 7.51
N HIS A 23 17.18 -11.96 7.35
CA HIS A 23 18.39 -12.31 8.12
C HIS A 23 19.63 -11.46 7.77
N ASN A 24 19.55 -10.55 6.79
CA ASN A 24 20.67 -9.73 6.32
C ASN A 24 20.47 -8.24 6.65
N ARG A 25 20.99 -7.83 7.82
CA ARG A 25 20.93 -6.44 8.30
C ARG A 25 21.97 -5.49 7.69
N GLN A 26 22.76 -5.94 6.73
CA GLN A 26 23.84 -5.12 6.18
C GLN A 26 23.30 -4.17 5.11
N PHE A 27 23.05 -2.92 5.51
CA PHE A 27 22.89 -1.81 4.57
C PHE A 27 24.02 -0.80 4.75
N ILE A 28 24.41 -0.15 3.67
CA ILE A 28 25.49 0.82 3.70
C ILE A 28 24.95 2.09 4.36
N ASN A 29 25.38 2.30 5.60
CA ASN A 29 25.09 3.51 6.35
C ASN A 29 25.92 4.66 5.74
N LYS A 30 25.30 5.42 4.86
CA LYS A 30 25.88 6.65 4.28
C LYS A 30 25.35 7.84 5.06
N LYS A 31 26.09 8.96 5.07
CA LYS A 31 25.72 10.25 5.68
C LYS A 31 24.20 10.47 5.64
N GLN A 32 23.62 10.93 6.75
CA GLN A 32 22.18 11.23 6.85
C GLN A 32 21.73 12.03 5.63
N LYS A 33 20.77 11.46 4.89
CA LYS A 33 20.07 12.14 3.80
C LYS A 33 18.60 12.22 4.19
N SER A 34 17.89 13.16 3.55
CA SER A 34 16.43 13.22 3.61
C SER A 34 15.87 13.17 2.20
N ALA A 35 14.63 12.69 2.08
CA ALA A 35 13.83 12.83 0.88
C ALA A 35 12.57 13.63 1.22
N SER A 36 12.21 14.60 0.37
CA SER A 36 10.94 15.31 0.48
C SER A 36 9.79 14.41 0.05
N LEU A 37 8.69 14.48 0.78
CA LEU A 37 7.44 13.79 0.43
C LEU A 37 6.64 14.62 -0.59
N ALA A 38 5.55 14.03 -1.08
CA ALA A 38 4.70 14.63 -2.11
C ALA A 38 4.05 15.95 -1.69
N ASP A 39 3.96 16.24 -0.38
CA ASP A 39 3.43 17.50 0.13
C ASP A 39 4.43 18.68 0.02
N GLY A 40 5.69 18.42 -0.36
CA GLY A 40 6.75 19.42 -0.48
C GLY A 40 7.26 20.00 0.85
N HIS A 41 6.63 19.67 1.98
CA HIS A 41 6.91 20.26 3.28
C HIS A 41 7.42 19.24 4.29
N THR A 42 7.03 17.98 4.15
CA THR A 42 7.48 16.89 5.00
C THR A 42 8.68 16.20 4.37
N SER A 43 9.60 15.74 5.21
CA SER A 43 10.74 14.94 4.77
C SER A 43 10.85 13.65 5.56
N ILE A 44 11.37 12.61 4.92
CA ILE A 44 11.67 11.32 5.53
C ILE A 44 13.18 11.15 5.65
N SER A 45 13.65 10.72 6.82
CA SER A 45 15.06 10.46 7.09
C SER A 45 15.49 9.13 6.46
N ILE A 46 16.52 9.21 5.63
CA ILE A 46 17.16 8.07 4.97
C ILE A 46 18.32 7.61 5.86
N LEU A 47 18.21 6.36 6.33
CA LEU A 47 19.19 5.69 7.17
C LEU A 47 20.35 5.12 6.37
N GLY A 48 20.14 4.82 5.08
CA GLY A 48 21.19 4.28 4.23
C GLY A 48 20.66 3.76 2.90
N THR A 49 21.50 2.99 2.21
CA THR A 49 21.15 2.34 0.95
C THR A 49 21.50 0.86 0.97
N LEU A 50 20.68 0.06 0.29
CA LEU A 50 20.80 -1.38 0.15
C LEU A 50 20.56 -1.74 -1.32
N ASP A 51 21.29 -2.72 -1.85
CA ASP A 51 20.91 -3.38 -3.10
C ASP A 51 19.94 -4.50 -2.77
N LEU A 52 18.65 -4.27 -3.05
CA LEU A 52 17.56 -5.18 -2.73
C LEU A 52 17.37 -6.15 -3.88
N HIS A 53 17.48 -7.45 -3.58
CA HIS A 53 17.11 -8.52 -4.49
C HIS A 53 15.66 -8.90 -4.22
N ILE A 54 14.80 -8.72 -5.22
CA ILE A 54 13.38 -9.09 -5.16
C ILE A 54 13.20 -10.25 -6.15
N VAL A 55 12.57 -11.32 -5.70
CA VAL A 55 12.16 -12.42 -6.57
C VAL A 55 10.66 -12.31 -6.74
N ILE A 56 10.22 -12.13 -7.97
CA ILE A 56 8.81 -12.07 -8.36
C ILE A 56 8.58 -13.24 -9.30
N ASP A 57 7.90 -14.27 -8.80
CA ASP A 57 7.77 -15.57 -9.46
C ASP A 57 9.14 -16.15 -9.83
N ASP A 58 9.44 -16.32 -11.12
CA ASP A 58 10.71 -16.82 -11.65
C ASP A 58 11.63 -15.70 -12.18
N MET A 59 11.30 -14.43 -11.90
CA MET A 59 12.10 -13.26 -12.25
C MET A 59 12.83 -12.75 -11.01
N SER A 60 14.17 -12.70 -11.09
CA SER A 60 15.01 -12.12 -10.05
C SER A 60 15.48 -10.73 -10.49
N ILE A 61 15.11 -9.71 -9.72
CA ILE A 61 15.43 -8.31 -9.98
C ILE A 61 16.29 -7.76 -8.85
N SER A 62 17.22 -6.88 -9.20
CA SER A 62 18.10 -6.20 -8.24
C SER A 62 17.99 -4.69 -8.38
N ILE A 63 17.65 -4.01 -7.29
CA ILE A 63 17.41 -2.57 -7.28
C ILE A 63 17.99 -1.90 -6.05
N LYS A 64 18.57 -0.73 -6.25
CA LYS A 64 19.08 0.08 -5.16
C LYS A 64 17.93 0.78 -4.43
N VAL A 65 17.80 0.53 -3.14
CA VAL A 65 16.73 1.07 -2.31
C VAL A 65 17.28 1.95 -1.20
N TYR A 66 16.49 2.92 -0.77
CA TYR A 66 16.75 3.74 0.41
C TYR A 66 16.07 3.13 1.63
N VAL A 67 16.83 2.96 2.71
CA VAL A 67 16.31 2.45 3.98
C VAL A 67 15.80 3.62 4.80
N VAL A 68 14.56 3.54 5.27
CA VAL A 68 13.91 4.58 6.09
C VAL A 68 13.30 3.98 7.35
N LYS A 69 13.16 4.77 8.41
CA LYS A 69 12.62 4.28 9.68
C LYS A 69 11.13 3.92 9.58
N ASP A 70 10.33 4.88 9.16
CA ASP A 70 8.87 4.78 9.18
C ASP A 70 8.32 4.99 7.76
N LEU A 71 7.70 3.95 7.19
CA LEU A 71 7.09 3.98 5.87
C LEU A 71 5.64 3.49 5.97
N CYS A 72 4.75 3.96 5.09
CA CYS A 72 3.35 3.52 5.08
C CYS A 72 3.17 2.09 4.53
N ALA A 73 4.19 1.55 3.88
CA ALA A 73 4.26 0.18 3.37
C ALA A 73 5.61 -0.43 3.75
N GLU A 74 5.75 -1.76 3.63
CA GLU A 74 7.05 -2.42 3.88
C GLU A 74 8.10 -1.97 2.85
N CYS A 75 7.71 -1.86 1.57
CA CYS A 75 8.54 -1.36 0.49
C CYS A 75 7.69 -0.53 -0.50
N ILE A 76 8.24 0.58 -1.00
CA ILE A 76 7.68 1.40 -2.08
C ILE A 76 8.62 1.33 -3.28
N LEU A 77 8.16 0.79 -4.40
CA LEU A 77 8.84 0.71 -5.69
C LEU A 77 8.50 1.95 -6.52
N GLY A 78 9.46 2.87 -6.62
CA GLY A 78 9.26 4.15 -7.29
C GLY A 78 9.51 4.13 -8.80
N MET A 79 9.47 5.31 -9.42
CA MET A 79 9.69 5.53 -10.85
C MET A 79 10.99 4.97 -11.39
N HIS A 80 12.06 4.89 -10.59
CA HIS A 80 13.29 4.28 -11.06
C HIS A 80 13.22 2.74 -11.17
N PHE A 81 12.37 2.09 -10.36
CA PHE A 81 12.03 0.68 -10.54
C PHE A 81 11.19 0.52 -11.80
N ILE A 82 10.15 1.34 -11.91
CA ILE A 82 9.19 1.34 -13.02
C ILE A 82 9.91 1.52 -14.35
N SER A 83 10.82 2.49 -14.45
CA SER A 83 11.56 2.75 -15.69
C SER A 83 12.59 1.67 -16.00
N LYS A 84 13.35 1.21 -15.00
CA LYS A 84 14.37 0.16 -15.18
C LYS A 84 13.75 -1.14 -15.70
N TYR A 85 12.62 -1.54 -15.15
CA TYR A 85 11.95 -2.81 -15.48
C TYR A 85 10.71 -2.64 -16.37
N LYS A 86 10.63 -1.50 -17.07
CA LYS A 86 9.56 -1.15 -18.03
C LYS A 86 8.17 -1.57 -17.54
N VAL A 87 7.84 -1.21 -16.30
CA VAL A 87 6.61 -1.63 -15.64
C VAL A 87 5.42 -0.94 -16.30
N ILE A 88 4.42 -1.73 -16.69
CA ILE A 88 3.16 -1.24 -17.26
C ILE A 88 2.04 -1.61 -16.30
N ILE A 89 1.30 -0.61 -15.87
CA ILE A 89 0.14 -0.77 -14.99
C ILE A 89 -1.09 -0.58 -15.87
N ASN A 90 -1.85 -1.65 -16.10
CA ASN A 90 -3.12 -1.59 -16.81
C ASN A 90 -4.25 -1.72 -15.79
N ALA A 91 -4.83 -0.58 -15.40
CA ALA A 91 -5.89 -0.53 -14.41
C ALA A 91 -7.19 -1.19 -14.90
N ASP A 92 -7.50 -1.05 -16.19
CA ASP A 92 -8.72 -1.59 -16.79
C ASP A 92 -8.68 -3.12 -16.82
N ALA A 93 -7.56 -3.68 -17.28
CA ALA A 93 -7.32 -5.12 -17.28
C ALA A 93 -6.91 -5.67 -15.90
N ARG A 94 -6.69 -4.78 -14.91
CA ARG A 94 -6.27 -5.12 -13.54
C ARG A 94 -4.98 -5.95 -13.49
N VAL A 95 -4.00 -5.57 -14.31
CA VAL A 95 -2.70 -6.26 -14.36
C VAL A 95 -1.53 -5.30 -14.25
N VAL A 96 -0.42 -5.80 -13.72
CA VAL A 96 0.90 -5.19 -13.78
C VAL A 96 1.82 -6.09 -14.57
N SER A 97 2.40 -5.58 -15.65
CA SER A 97 3.47 -6.30 -16.36
C SER A 97 4.83 -5.72 -15.99
N ILE A 98 5.80 -6.58 -15.71
CA ILE A 98 7.19 -6.23 -15.41
C ILE A 98 8.08 -6.90 -16.45
N CYS A 99 9.04 -6.18 -17.00
CA CYS A 99 9.90 -6.66 -18.08
C CYS A 99 11.38 -6.53 -17.71
N ASP A 100 12.14 -7.63 -17.81
CA ASP A 100 13.58 -7.68 -17.62
C ASP A 100 14.22 -8.58 -18.66
N ASN A 101 15.18 -8.08 -19.43
CA ASN A 101 15.89 -8.81 -20.49
C ASN A 101 14.96 -9.68 -21.37
N GLU A 102 13.94 -9.05 -21.97
CA GLU A 102 12.93 -9.68 -22.84
C GLU A 102 11.93 -10.62 -22.16
N LYS A 103 12.18 -11.01 -20.90
CA LYS A 103 11.22 -11.74 -20.09
C LYS A 103 10.17 -10.77 -19.55
N ARG A 104 8.89 -11.07 -19.79
CA ARG A 104 7.76 -10.32 -19.24
C ARG A 104 6.98 -11.22 -18.29
N ILE A 105 6.80 -10.76 -17.05
CA ILE A 105 5.84 -11.34 -16.11
C ILE A 105 4.60 -10.47 -16.06
N ILE A 106 3.43 -11.09 -15.88
CA ILE A 106 2.14 -10.42 -15.72
C ILE A 106 1.58 -10.84 -14.37
N LEU A 107 1.32 -9.85 -13.52
CA LEU A 107 0.72 -10.02 -12.21
C LEU A 107 -0.70 -9.49 -12.28
N GLU A 108 -1.67 -10.30 -11.88
CA GLU A 108 -3.04 -9.83 -11.71
C GLU A 108 -3.18 -9.13 -10.36
N PHE A 109 -3.97 -8.05 -10.33
CA PHE A 109 -4.41 -7.48 -9.06
C PHE A 109 -5.26 -8.53 -8.35
N ASP A 110 -4.91 -8.83 -7.10
CA ASP A 110 -5.74 -9.67 -6.25
C ASP A 110 -6.96 -8.86 -5.77
N VAL A 111 -7.94 -8.68 -6.65
CA VAL A 111 -9.18 -7.94 -6.35
C VAL A 111 -10.17 -8.78 -5.53
N ASN A 112 -9.89 -10.08 -5.38
CA ASN A 112 -10.77 -11.03 -4.71
C ASN A 112 -10.39 -11.28 -3.24
N GLN A 113 -9.37 -10.62 -2.70
CA GLN A 113 -9.28 -10.51 -1.24
C GLN A 113 -10.43 -9.61 -0.81
N GLU A 114 -11.49 -10.21 -0.28
CA GLU A 114 -12.51 -9.48 0.47
C GLU A 114 -11.76 -8.54 1.42
N GLU A 115 -11.80 -7.24 1.12
CA GLU A 115 -11.08 -6.24 1.90
C GLU A 115 -11.65 -6.35 3.32
N ILE A 116 -10.90 -6.98 4.23
CA ILE A 116 -11.41 -7.25 5.58
C ILE A 116 -11.60 -5.89 6.24
N ARG A 117 -12.86 -5.46 6.29
CA ARG A 117 -13.28 -4.18 6.83
C ARG A 117 -13.68 -4.38 8.28
N TYR A 118 -12.95 -3.72 9.18
CA TYR A 118 -13.29 -3.70 10.59
C TYR A 118 -14.08 -2.42 10.87
N PRO A 119 -15.32 -2.51 11.40
CA PRO A 119 -16.07 -1.32 11.77
C PRO A 119 -15.42 -0.61 12.96
N ALA A 120 -15.24 0.71 12.86
CA ALA A 120 -14.76 1.55 13.96
C ALA A 120 -15.96 2.05 14.79
N ARG A 121 -16.19 1.41 15.94
CA ARG A 121 -17.34 1.69 16.82
C ARG A 121 -16.93 2.60 17.97
N THR A 122 -17.70 3.63 18.26
CA THR A 122 -17.43 4.51 19.42
C THR A 122 -17.50 3.74 20.75
N ILE A 123 -16.51 3.94 21.61
CA ILE A 123 -16.42 3.21 22.90
C ILE A 123 -17.32 3.84 23.95
N ARG A 124 -17.54 5.15 23.85
CA ARG A 124 -18.29 5.94 24.83
C ARG A 124 -19.08 7.04 24.14
N TYR A 125 -20.09 7.52 24.87
CA TYR A 125 -20.80 8.74 24.52
C TYR A 125 -19.81 9.92 24.48
N THR A 126 -19.89 10.76 23.45
CA THR A 126 -18.97 11.90 23.28
C THR A 126 -19.75 13.15 22.90
N TYR A 127 -19.53 14.22 23.65
CA TYR A 127 -20.06 15.55 23.34
C TYR A 127 -19.08 16.30 22.44
N MET A 128 -19.60 16.88 21.37
CA MET A 128 -18.83 17.64 20.39
C MET A 128 -19.23 19.11 20.43
N PRO A 129 -18.36 19.99 20.98
CA PRO A 129 -18.63 21.42 21.00
C PRO A 129 -18.76 22.00 19.58
N PRO A 130 -19.50 23.11 19.42
CA PRO A 130 -19.56 23.86 18.16
C PRO A 130 -18.16 24.24 17.65
N LYS A 131 -17.95 24.19 16.33
CA LYS A 131 -16.72 24.64 15.64
C LYS A 131 -15.44 24.04 16.21
N ARG A 132 -15.48 22.79 16.70
CA ARG A 132 -14.31 22.11 17.28
C ARG A 132 -14.10 20.71 16.71
N THR A 133 -12.83 20.33 16.66
CA THR A 133 -12.40 18.95 16.40
C THR A 133 -12.31 18.19 17.72
N VAL A 134 -12.92 17.02 17.77
CA VAL A 134 -12.87 16.12 18.92
C VAL A 134 -12.28 14.79 18.51
N SER A 135 -11.34 14.28 19.30
CA SER A 135 -10.76 12.95 19.15
C SER A 135 -11.66 11.92 19.85
N ILE A 136 -12.33 11.07 19.07
CA ILE A 136 -13.27 10.07 19.57
C ILE A 136 -12.58 8.71 19.68
N PRO A 137 -12.55 8.07 20.86
CA PRO A 137 -12.00 6.74 21.01
C PRO A 137 -12.94 5.71 20.37
N VAL A 138 -12.37 4.86 19.52
CA VAL A 138 -13.08 3.81 18.79
C VAL A 138 -12.49 2.43 19.07
N ASN A 139 -13.37 1.43 19.11
CA ASN A 139 -13.00 0.02 19.08
C ASN A 139 -12.95 -0.43 17.62
N VAL A 140 -11.85 -1.08 17.26
CA VAL A 140 -11.57 -1.62 15.93
C VAL A 140 -11.26 -3.10 16.13
N GLY A 141 -11.92 -3.99 15.39
CA GLY A 141 -11.84 -5.44 15.58
C GLY A 141 -10.49 -6.11 15.26
N ILE A 142 -9.38 -5.36 15.29
CA ILE A 142 -8.01 -5.82 15.00
C ILE A 142 -7.10 -5.49 16.19
N SER A 143 -6.23 -6.41 16.59
CA SER A 143 -5.40 -6.27 17.80
C SER A 143 -4.48 -5.04 17.75
N SER A 144 -3.57 -4.97 16.79
CA SER A 144 -2.66 -3.83 16.60
C SER A 144 -2.22 -3.74 15.15
N ALA A 145 -2.44 -2.59 14.52
CA ALA A 145 -2.04 -2.32 13.13
C ALA A 145 -2.14 -0.82 12.81
N LYS A 146 -1.43 -0.38 11.77
CA LYS A 146 -1.70 0.88 11.10
C LYS A 146 -2.76 0.63 10.03
N VAL A 147 -3.91 1.28 10.14
CA VAL A 147 -5.09 1.03 9.30
C VAL A 147 -5.51 2.29 8.57
N LEU A 148 -6.06 2.13 7.36
CA LEU A 148 -6.75 3.20 6.65
C LEU A 148 -8.19 3.25 7.15
N PHE A 149 -8.61 4.38 7.70
CA PHE A 149 -9.99 4.62 8.09
C PHE A 149 -10.72 5.36 6.97
N ARG A 150 -11.93 4.89 6.67
CA ARG A 150 -12.89 5.50 5.74
C ARG A 150 -14.19 5.79 6.49
N PRO A 151 -14.70 7.04 6.48
CA PRO A 151 -15.96 7.37 7.11
C PRO A 151 -17.14 6.53 6.62
N SER A 152 -18.13 6.34 7.47
CA SER A 152 -19.38 5.68 7.09
C SER A 152 -20.20 6.63 6.24
N TYR A 153 -20.63 6.16 5.07
CA TYR A 153 -21.53 6.89 4.18
C TYR A 153 -22.83 7.35 4.85
N GLN A 154 -23.33 6.55 5.81
CA GLN A 154 -24.53 6.92 6.57
C GLN A 154 -24.28 8.14 7.46
N LEU A 155 -23.07 8.28 7.99
CA LEU A 155 -22.68 9.40 8.82
C LEU A 155 -22.47 10.65 7.97
N GLU A 156 -21.81 10.52 6.81
CA GLU A 156 -21.62 11.62 5.84
C GLU A 156 -22.95 12.22 5.37
N ARG A 157 -24.00 11.40 5.20
CA ARG A 157 -25.31 11.88 4.74
C ARG A 157 -26.21 12.45 5.82
N ARG A 158 -26.13 11.93 7.05
CA ARG A 158 -27.08 12.26 8.13
C ARG A 158 -26.52 13.20 9.17
N SER A 159 -25.21 13.36 9.20
CA SER A 159 -24.53 14.17 10.20
C SER A 159 -23.93 15.41 9.53
N PRO A 160 -24.06 16.60 10.13
CA PRO A 160 -23.31 17.76 9.67
C PRO A 160 -21.82 17.65 10.04
N MET A 161 -21.37 16.55 10.65
CA MET A 161 -19.98 16.34 11.04
C MET A 161 -19.10 16.09 9.82
N ILE A 162 -17.87 16.61 9.88
CA ILE A 162 -16.83 16.34 8.88
C ILE A 162 -15.89 15.29 9.43
N LEU A 163 -15.79 14.16 8.73
CA LEU A 163 -14.81 13.10 8.95
C LEU A 163 -13.95 13.00 7.71
N LEU A 164 -12.64 12.93 7.90
CA LEU A 164 -11.70 12.76 6.80
C LEU A 164 -11.16 11.34 6.79
N ASN A 165 -10.85 10.83 5.61
CA ASN A 165 -10.02 9.65 5.47
C ASN A 165 -8.69 9.91 6.21
N ASN A 166 -8.30 9.00 7.08
CA ASN A 166 -7.03 9.12 7.79
C ASN A 166 -6.39 7.77 8.01
N ILE A 167 -5.08 7.80 8.27
CA ILE A 167 -4.37 6.62 8.74
C ILE A 167 -4.41 6.63 10.26
N ALA A 168 -4.97 5.57 10.84
CA ALA A 168 -5.15 5.42 12.27
C ALA A 168 -4.22 4.33 12.80
N ASN A 169 -3.63 4.57 13.97
CA ASN A 169 -2.86 3.54 14.68
C ASN A 169 -3.83 2.82 15.64
N VAL A 170 -3.97 1.51 15.47
CA VAL A 170 -4.73 0.64 16.37
C VAL A 170 -3.75 -0.01 17.33
N ASN A 171 -4.03 0.08 18.62
CA ASN A 171 -3.31 -0.63 19.67
C ASN A 171 -4.33 -1.24 20.64
N GLN A 172 -4.22 -2.55 20.89
CA GLN A 172 -5.16 -3.30 21.72
C GLN A 172 -6.63 -3.06 21.31
N GLN A 173 -6.91 -3.17 20.01
CA GLN A 173 -8.24 -2.94 19.41
C GLN A 173 -8.78 -1.52 19.56
N LYS A 174 -7.97 -0.55 20.03
CA LYS A 174 -8.40 0.82 20.23
C LYS A 174 -7.68 1.77 19.29
N SER A 175 -8.41 2.77 18.80
CA SER A 175 -7.84 3.89 18.08
C SER A 175 -8.60 5.18 18.40
N HIS A 176 -8.15 6.28 17.82
CA HIS A 176 -8.76 7.60 17.98
C HIS A 176 -9.03 8.19 16.61
N ILE A 177 -10.27 8.60 16.36
CA ILE A 177 -10.70 9.23 15.11
C ILE A 177 -11.09 10.67 15.41
N SER A 178 -10.49 11.60 14.68
CA SER A 178 -10.82 13.03 14.79
C SER A 178 -12.06 13.33 13.96
N ILE A 179 -13.05 13.97 14.60
CA ILE A 179 -14.26 14.45 13.95
C ILE A 179 -14.38 15.95 14.20
N TYR A 180 -14.69 16.72 13.16
CA TYR A 180 -14.96 18.15 13.27
C TYR A 180 -16.47 18.43 13.26
N ASN A 181 -16.92 19.22 14.23
CA ASN A 181 -18.27 19.77 14.26
C ASN A 181 -18.27 21.18 13.65
N PRO A 182 -18.72 21.38 12.39
CA PRO A 182 -18.79 22.72 11.79
C PRO A 182 -19.99 23.54 12.28
N THR A 183 -20.93 22.94 13.01
CA THR A 183 -22.18 23.61 13.40
C THR A 183 -21.96 24.62 14.53
N SER A 184 -22.97 25.46 14.75
CA SER A 184 -23.04 26.41 15.87
C SER A 184 -23.58 25.79 17.16
N TYR A 185 -23.95 24.52 17.17
CA TYR A 185 -24.55 23.84 18.32
C TYR A 185 -23.78 22.57 18.71
N TYR A 186 -24.05 22.07 19.91
CA TYR A 186 -23.45 20.83 20.39
C TYR A 186 -24.00 19.64 19.62
N TYR A 187 -23.12 18.74 19.23
CA TYR A 187 -23.52 17.46 18.64
C TYR A 187 -23.11 16.33 19.56
N THR A 188 -23.87 15.23 19.54
CA THR A 188 -23.61 14.09 20.41
C THR A 188 -23.41 12.83 19.58
N VAL A 189 -22.35 12.11 19.93
CA VAL A 189 -22.01 10.84 19.29
C VAL A 189 -22.30 9.72 20.29
N PRO A 190 -23.37 8.92 20.07
CA PRO A 190 -23.71 7.84 20.98
C PRO A 190 -22.64 6.76 20.98
N LYS A 191 -22.58 5.99 22.09
CA LYS A 191 -21.76 4.79 22.21
C LYS A 191 -22.23 3.72 21.21
N GLY A 192 -21.29 2.99 20.62
CA GLY A 192 -21.56 1.90 19.68
C GLY A 192 -21.82 2.34 18.25
N LEU A 193 -21.90 3.66 17.98
CA LEU A 193 -22.07 4.18 16.63
C LEU A 193 -20.88 3.81 15.76
N ILE A 194 -21.15 3.32 14.54
CA ILE A 194 -20.11 3.04 13.55
C ILE A 194 -19.77 4.36 12.85
N LEU A 195 -18.58 4.88 13.13
CA LEU A 195 -18.08 6.10 12.49
C LEU A 195 -17.59 5.84 11.07
N GLY A 196 -17.18 4.61 10.78
CA GLY A 196 -16.61 4.20 9.51
C GLY A 196 -16.04 2.80 9.56
N THR A 197 -15.28 2.45 8.54
CA THR A 197 -14.59 1.17 8.42
C THR A 197 -13.09 1.40 8.34
N THR A 198 -12.32 0.54 8.98
CA THR A 198 -10.86 0.50 8.84
C THR A 198 -10.45 -0.70 8.01
N THR A 199 -9.49 -0.53 7.13
CA THR A 199 -8.88 -1.61 6.34
C THR A 199 -7.38 -1.62 6.58
N VAL A 200 -6.79 -2.81 6.66
CA VAL A 200 -5.33 -2.94 6.71
C VAL A 200 -4.85 -2.74 5.28
N PRO A 201 -4.10 -1.65 4.97
CA PRO A 201 -3.59 -1.44 3.64
C PRO A 201 -2.68 -2.62 3.28
N THR A 202 -3.17 -3.48 2.41
CA THR A 202 -2.44 -4.65 1.96
C THR A 202 -2.52 -4.68 0.45
N LEU A 203 -1.35 -4.62 -0.19
CA LEU A 203 -1.20 -5.03 -1.58
C LEU A 203 -0.76 -6.48 -1.53
N SER A 204 -1.64 -7.36 -2.00
CA SER A 204 -1.39 -8.77 -2.22
C SER A 204 -1.40 -8.99 -3.73
N PHE A 205 -0.44 -9.78 -4.20
CA PHE A 205 -0.41 -10.27 -5.55
C PHE A 205 -0.68 -11.77 -5.45
N SER A 206 -1.73 -12.24 -6.11
CA SER A 206 -1.98 -13.67 -6.24
C SER A 206 -1.06 -14.23 -7.33
N LYS A 207 -0.52 -15.43 -7.11
CA LYS A 207 0.32 -16.09 -8.10
C LYS A 207 -0.55 -16.50 -9.29
N CYS A 208 -0.42 -15.82 -10.43
CA CYS A 208 -1.00 -16.31 -11.67
C CYS A 208 -0.07 -17.40 -12.22
N THR A 209 -0.50 -18.66 -12.15
CA THR A 209 0.26 -19.82 -12.65
C THR A 209 -0.13 -20.20 -14.07
N SER A 210 -0.94 -19.38 -14.77
CA SER A 210 -1.27 -19.66 -16.16
C SER A 210 -0.05 -19.40 -17.04
N ILE A 211 0.69 -20.47 -17.32
CA ILE A 211 1.52 -20.51 -18.52
C ILE A 211 0.54 -20.32 -19.69
N ASP A 212 0.71 -19.24 -20.43
CA ASP A 212 -0.01 -19.03 -21.68
C ASP A 212 0.46 -20.07 -22.70
N HIS A 213 -0.14 -21.25 -22.62
CA HIS A 213 0.15 -22.38 -23.51
C HIS A 213 -0.07 -22.01 -24.97
N GLN A 214 -0.91 -21.02 -25.27
CA GLN A 214 -1.14 -20.55 -26.62
C GLN A 214 0.06 -19.74 -27.13
N LEU A 215 0.61 -18.84 -26.31
CA LEU A 215 1.84 -18.10 -26.63
C LEU A 215 3.05 -19.05 -26.79
N VAL A 216 3.16 -20.07 -25.93
CA VAL A 216 4.22 -21.09 -26.03
C VAL A 216 4.07 -21.89 -27.33
N ASN A 217 2.86 -22.34 -27.65
CA ASN A 217 2.60 -23.10 -28.88
C ASN A 217 2.84 -22.26 -30.15
N ASP A 218 2.47 -20.98 -30.15
CA ASP A 218 2.70 -20.08 -31.28
C ASP A 218 4.20 -19.87 -31.55
N ASN A 219 5.02 -19.77 -30.49
CA ASN A 219 6.46 -19.66 -30.63
C ASN A 219 7.12 -20.96 -31.07
N ILE A 220 6.66 -22.12 -30.57
CA ILE A 220 7.11 -23.43 -31.05
C ILE A 220 6.79 -23.57 -32.54
N ASN A 221 5.57 -23.26 -32.96
CA ASN A 221 5.16 -23.34 -34.36
C ASN A 221 5.96 -22.43 -35.28
N LYS A 222 6.29 -21.20 -34.84
CA LYS A 222 7.17 -20.29 -35.59
C LYS A 222 8.58 -20.85 -35.74
N LEU A 223 9.13 -21.43 -34.68
CA LEU A 223 10.46 -22.06 -34.71
C LEU A 223 10.49 -23.27 -35.64
N THR A 224 9.47 -24.12 -35.59
CA THR A 224 9.35 -25.30 -36.46
C THR A 224 9.29 -24.90 -37.93
N ARG A 225 8.51 -23.88 -38.28
CA ARG A 225 8.45 -23.35 -39.67
C ARG A 225 9.81 -22.86 -40.16
N HIS A 226 10.53 -22.12 -39.32
CA HIS A 226 11.85 -21.59 -39.70
C HIS A 226 12.87 -22.70 -39.99
N ILE A 227 12.80 -23.81 -39.26
CA ILE A 227 13.67 -24.98 -39.47
C ILE A 227 13.30 -25.70 -40.76
N THR A 228 12.00 -25.93 -41.02
CA THR A 228 11.55 -26.63 -42.24
C THR A 228 11.77 -25.83 -43.51
N ASP A 229 11.74 -24.49 -43.45
CA ASP A 229 11.97 -23.63 -44.62
C ASP A 229 13.48 -23.47 -44.95
N SER A 230 14.37 -23.94 -44.07
CA SER A 230 15.83 -23.83 -44.19
C SER A 230 16.52 -25.12 -44.65
N THR A 231 15.76 -26.18 -44.94
CA THR A 231 16.21 -27.50 -45.42
C THR A 231 15.62 -27.81 -46.77
#